data_AF-A0AAN8IC27-F1
#
_entry.id   AF-A0AAN8IC27-F1
#
_cell.length_a   1.000
_cell.length_b   1.000
_cell.length_c   1.000
_cell.angle_alpha   90.00
_cell.angle_beta   90.00
_cell.angle_gamma   90.00
#
_symmetry.space_group_name_H-M   'P 1'
#
loop_
_entity.id
_entity.type
_entity.pdbx_description
1 polymer ?
#
loop_
_entity_poly.entity_id
_entity_poly.type
_entity_poly.pdbx_seq_one_letter_code
_entity_poly.pdbx_strand_id
1 'polypeptide(L)'
;MHPFSPCMRNGSCLKGFPEQLRSRTSLDVDGYPRYRRRNLSPTEINGIPYTDEWVVATNPYLLLKYDCRLNLEICGIMSAVKYLNKYIYKGPDRARVNIENEPHVENQNIDEIKQHLNTRYVCAPQRMHRIFGYTMQDKSHTLYRLAVHLPELQTVHFVQGREQQEQAQRRFTTLTAFLELNRRCAQIFENGLPSDFTVDVRNIYYFECRSFLHLIPATDGP
;
A
#
# COMPACT_ATOMS: atom_id res chain seq x y z
N MET A 1 -9.41 25.05 -10.88
CA MET A 1 -9.89 25.42 -9.52
C MET A 1 -10.38 26.85 -9.60
N HIS A 2 -11.54 27.16 -9.04
CA HIS A 2 -12.13 28.52 -9.09
C HIS A 2 -11.50 29.43 -8.01
N PRO A 3 -11.34 30.76 -8.22
CA PRO A 3 -10.81 31.67 -7.20
C PRO A 3 -11.61 31.73 -5.89
N PHE A 4 -12.87 31.30 -5.94
CA PHE A 4 -13.78 31.21 -4.80
C PHE A 4 -13.97 29.76 -4.30
N SER A 5 -13.06 28.85 -4.68
CA SER A 5 -13.13 27.46 -4.21
C SER A 5 -12.95 27.42 -2.69
N PRO A 6 -13.57 26.47 -1.95
CA PRO A 6 -13.45 26.38 -0.49
C PRO A 6 -12.01 26.23 0.04
N CYS A 7 -11.10 25.79 -0.83
CA CYS A 7 -9.68 25.64 -0.51
C CYS A 7 -8.88 26.96 -0.59
N MET A 8 -9.45 28.04 -1.11
CA MET A 8 -8.78 29.33 -1.22
C MET A 8 -8.87 30.04 0.15
N ARG A 9 -7.73 30.32 0.77
CA ARG A 9 -7.62 31.12 2.00
C ARG A 9 -6.53 32.17 1.84
N ASN A 10 -6.84 33.42 2.19
CA ASN A 10 -5.89 34.54 2.12
C ASN A 10 -5.20 34.69 0.75
N GLY A 11 -5.95 34.48 -0.34
CA GLY A 11 -5.41 34.56 -1.72
C GLY A 11 -4.61 33.35 -2.19
N SER A 12 -4.40 32.34 -1.35
CA SER A 12 -3.64 31.13 -1.68
C SER A 12 -4.47 29.87 -1.56
N CYS A 13 -4.26 28.90 -2.45
CA CYS A 13 -4.90 27.60 -2.34
C CYS A 13 -4.22 26.74 -1.27
N LEU A 14 -4.97 26.27 -0.27
CA LEU A 14 -4.51 25.31 0.74
C LEU A 14 -4.01 23.99 0.14
N LYS A 15 -4.37 23.70 -1.12
CA LYS A 15 -3.93 22.50 -1.86
C LYS A 15 -2.73 22.76 -2.76
N GLY A 16 -2.12 23.95 -2.70
CA GLY A 16 -0.90 24.28 -3.43
C GLY A 16 -1.09 24.70 -4.89
N PHE A 17 -2.32 24.99 -5.31
CA PHE A 17 -2.60 25.50 -6.66
C PHE A 17 -2.36 27.02 -6.76
N PRO A 18 -1.91 27.54 -7.91
CA PRO A 18 -1.59 26.82 -9.14
C PRO A 18 -0.28 26.02 -9.05
N GLU A 19 -0.25 24.85 -9.68
CA GLU A 19 0.98 24.07 -9.80
C GLU A 19 1.76 24.43 -11.07
N GLN A 20 3.08 24.35 -10.99
CA GLN A 20 3.98 24.73 -12.09
C GLN A 20 3.78 23.87 -13.35
N LEU A 21 3.77 24.50 -14.53
CA LEU A 21 3.82 23.81 -15.81
C LEU A 21 5.10 23.00 -15.97
N ARG A 22 4.98 21.77 -16.49
CA ARG A 22 6.11 20.86 -16.70
C ARG A 22 5.92 20.04 -17.96
N SER A 23 6.98 19.90 -18.74
CA SER A 23 6.98 19.11 -19.98
C SER A 23 7.06 17.59 -19.76
N ARG A 24 7.44 17.12 -18.55
CA ARG A 24 7.54 15.70 -18.19
C ARG A 24 7.19 15.46 -16.73
N THR A 25 6.66 14.27 -16.43
CA THR A 25 6.47 13.80 -15.06
C THR A 25 7.82 13.41 -14.46
N SER A 26 8.11 13.83 -13.24
CA SER A 26 9.30 13.37 -12.50
C SER A 26 8.94 13.01 -11.07
N LEU A 27 9.70 12.10 -10.47
CA LEU A 27 9.63 11.80 -9.05
C LEU A 27 10.57 12.74 -8.30
N ASP A 28 10.09 13.32 -7.21
CA ASP A 28 10.90 14.12 -6.29
C ASP A 28 11.52 13.25 -5.19
N VAL A 29 12.52 13.77 -4.47
CA VAL A 29 13.19 13.07 -3.36
C VAL A 29 12.20 12.77 -2.22
N ASP A 30 11.24 13.67 -2.00
CA ASP A 30 10.17 13.52 -1.00
C ASP A 30 9.10 12.49 -1.41
N GLY A 31 9.19 12.01 -2.64
CA GLY A 31 8.42 10.91 -3.19
C GLY A 31 7.04 11.24 -3.74
N TYR A 32 6.68 12.50 -3.77
CA TYR A 32 5.52 12.96 -4.52
C TYR A 32 5.87 13.14 -6.01
N PRO A 33 5.07 12.57 -6.93
CA PRO A 33 5.27 12.77 -8.36
C PRO A 33 4.88 14.20 -8.74
N ARG A 34 5.79 14.91 -9.40
CA ARG A 34 5.51 16.19 -10.05
C ARG A 34 5.06 15.91 -11.48
N TYR A 35 3.75 15.96 -11.72
CA TYR A 35 3.14 15.59 -12.99
C TYR A 35 3.48 16.53 -14.14
N ARG A 36 3.52 15.98 -15.35
CA ARG A 36 3.55 16.75 -16.60
C ARG A 36 2.27 17.58 -16.74
N ARG A 37 2.42 18.90 -16.96
CA ARG A 37 1.36 19.90 -17.19
C ARG A 37 1.78 20.75 -18.39
N ARG A 38 1.15 20.55 -19.56
CA ARG A 38 1.65 21.08 -20.85
C ARG A 38 0.95 22.35 -21.31
N ASN A 39 -0.14 22.72 -20.65
CA ASN A 39 -0.98 23.86 -20.96
C ASN A 39 -1.42 23.91 -22.43
N LEU A 40 -1.82 22.76 -22.98
CA LEU A 40 -2.16 22.64 -24.40
C LEU A 40 -3.57 23.16 -24.73
N SER A 41 -4.44 23.24 -23.73
CA SER A 41 -5.85 23.60 -23.92
C SER A 41 -6.34 24.57 -22.84
N PRO A 42 -5.75 25.77 -22.76
CA PRO A 42 -6.28 26.80 -21.87
C PRO A 42 -7.72 27.13 -22.28
N THR A 43 -8.62 27.17 -21.31
CA THR A 43 -10.03 27.49 -21.52
C THR A 43 -10.39 28.71 -20.71
N GLU A 44 -11.17 29.63 -21.25
CA GLU A 44 -11.68 30.77 -20.49
C GLU A 44 -13.11 30.50 -20.04
N ILE A 45 -13.38 30.74 -18.75
CA ILE A 45 -14.73 30.66 -18.18
C ILE A 45 -14.96 31.97 -17.43
N ASN A 46 -15.96 32.75 -17.85
CA ASN A 46 -16.33 34.03 -17.24
C ASN A 46 -15.17 35.04 -17.14
N GLY A 47 -14.35 35.19 -18.18
CA GLY A 47 -13.22 36.13 -18.15
C GLY A 47 -11.97 35.59 -17.43
N ILE A 48 -12.03 34.37 -16.86
CA ILE A 48 -10.94 33.79 -16.09
C ILE A 48 -10.28 32.68 -16.91
N PRO A 49 -8.97 32.77 -17.19
CA PRO A 49 -8.24 31.71 -17.88
C PRO A 49 -7.99 30.51 -16.96
N TYR A 50 -8.39 29.33 -17.41
CA TYR A 50 -8.11 28.04 -16.79
C TYR A 50 -7.04 27.32 -17.59
N THR A 51 -5.83 27.33 -17.03
CA THR A 51 -4.67 26.58 -17.54
C THR A 51 -4.54 25.23 -16.81
N ASP A 52 -3.72 24.33 -17.36
CA ASP A 52 -3.39 23.04 -16.73
C ASP A 52 -2.83 23.20 -15.30
N GLU A 53 -2.32 24.38 -14.95
CA GLU A 53 -1.79 24.74 -13.63
C GLU A 53 -2.85 24.66 -12.54
N TRP A 54 -4.12 24.90 -12.88
CA TRP A 54 -5.25 24.97 -11.97
C TRP A 54 -6.07 23.68 -11.90
N VAL A 55 -5.62 22.63 -12.59
CA VAL A 55 -6.36 21.37 -12.75
C VAL A 55 -5.65 20.25 -12.00
N VAL A 56 -6.39 19.47 -11.22
CA VAL A 56 -5.85 18.25 -10.60
C VAL A 56 -5.62 17.23 -11.71
N ALA A 57 -4.40 16.70 -11.81
CA ALA A 57 -4.08 15.66 -12.78
C ALA A 57 -5.08 14.51 -12.67
N THR A 58 -5.81 14.25 -13.76
CA THR A 58 -6.89 13.26 -13.80
C THR A 58 -6.64 12.29 -14.94
N ASN A 59 -6.93 11.01 -14.74
CA ASN A 59 -6.94 10.02 -15.80
C ASN A 59 -8.35 9.93 -16.40
N PRO A 60 -8.58 10.35 -17.67
CA PRO A 60 -9.91 10.36 -18.27
C PRO A 60 -10.56 8.98 -18.33
N TYR A 61 -9.78 7.91 -18.56
CA TYR A 61 -10.29 6.55 -18.59
C TYR A 61 -10.87 6.15 -17.23
N LEU A 62 -10.15 6.44 -16.13
CA LEU A 62 -10.63 6.11 -14.79
C LEU A 62 -11.82 6.97 -14.37
N LEU A 63 -11.81 8.25 -14.74
CA LEU A 63 -12.94 9.14 -14.51
C LEU A 63 -14.21 8.61 -15.17
N LEU A 64 -14.13 8.25 -16.45
CA LEU A 64 -15.27 7.72 -17.21
C LEU A 64 -15.71 6.34 -16.72
N LYS A 65 -14.76 5.48 -16.34
CA LYS A 65 -15.06 4.11 -15.90
C LYS A 65 -15.77 4.06 -14.56
N TYR A 66 -15.40 4.93 -13.62
CA TYR A 66 -15.89 4.89 -12.25
C TYR A 66 -16.77 6.08 -11.87
N ASP A 67 -17.07 6.95 -12.84
CA ASP A 67 -17.85 8.19 -12.65
C ASP A 67 -17.40 9.02 -11.44
N CYS A 68 -16.09 9.03 -11.17
CA CYS A 68 -15.50 9.75 -10.05
C CYS A 68 -14.06 10.16 -10.30
N ARG A 69 -13.62 11.23 -9.64
CA ARG A 69 -12.23 11.66 -9.69
C ARG A 69 -11.38 10.79 -8.77
N LEU A 70 -10.52 9.99 -9.36
CA LEU A 70 -9.57 9.14 -8.66
C LEU A 70 -8.19 9.77 -8.64
N ASN A 71 -7.60 9.87 -7.44
CA ASN A 71 -6.19 10.23 -7.29
C ASN A 71 -5.35 8.98 -7.60
N LEU A 72 -4.52 9.08 -8.65
CA LEU A 72 -3.50 8.10 -8.95
C LEU A 72 -2.17 8.57 -8.37
N GLU A 73 -1.46 7.66 -7.71
CA GLU A 73 -0.10 7.89 -7.21
C GLU A 73 0.80 6.74 -7.64
N ILE A 74 2.03 7.06 -8.05
CA ILE A 74 3.03 6.07 -8.42
C ILE A 74 3.70 5.56 -7.13
N CYS A 75 3.43 4.31 -6.76
CA CYS A 75 4.05 3.65 -5.61
C CYS A 75 5.44 3.08 -5.96
N GLY A 76 6.38 3.95 -6.33
CA GLY A 76 7.75 3.56 -6.72
C GLY A 76 8.77 3.62 -5.59
N ILE A 77 8.42 4.23 -4.46
CA ILE A 77 9.38 4.59 -3.42
C ILE A 77 9.08 3.79 -2.16
N MET A 78 10.13 3.42 -1.43
CA MET A 78 10.02 2.66 -0.18
C MET A 78 9.08 3.33 0.83
N SER A 79 9.00 4.66 0.83
CA SER A 79 8.07 5.44 1.65
C SER A 79 6.61 5.16 1.29
N ALA A 80 6.27 5.09 0.00
CA ALA A 80 4.92 4.77 -0.48
C ALA A 80 4.54 3.31 -0.17
N VAL A 81 5.47 2.37 -0.33
CA VAL A 81 5.27 0.96 0.06
C VAL A 81 5.07 0.84 1.57
N LYS A 82 5.89 1.53 2.36
CA LYS A 82 5.74 1.60 3.82
C LYS A 82 4.41 2.25 4.19
N TYR A 83 3.99 3.30 3.49
CA TYR A 83 2.72 3.96 3.71
C TYR A 83 1.56 2.99 3.44
N LEU A 84 1.51 2.36 2.27
CA LEU A 84 0.48 1.39 1.91
C LEU A 84 0.38 0.26 2.96
N ASN A 85 1.51 -0.38 3.29
CA ASN A 85 1.55 -1.43 4.30
C ASN A 85 1.16 -0.90 5.68
N LYS A 86 1.56 0.32 6.04
CA LYS A 86 1.11 0.97 7.26
C LYS A 86 -0.41 1.03 7.30
N TYR A 87 -1.13 1.45 6.25
CA TYR A 87 -2.60 1.53 6.31
C TYR A 87 -3.29 0.16 6.25
N ILE A 88 -2.69 -0.83 5.60
CA ILE A 88 -3.19 -2.21 5.59
C ILE A 88 -3.04 -2.85 6.98
N TYR A 89 -1.92 -2.62 7.66
CA TYR A 89 -1.58 -3.27 8.94
C TYR A 89 -1.78 -2.40 10.17
N LYS A 90 -2.02 -1.09 10.00
CA LYS A 90 -2.54 -0.20 11.05
C LYS A 90 -3.91 -0.78 11.35
N GLY A 91 -3.97 -1.54 12.44
CA GLY A 91 -5.17 -2.21 12.86
C GLY A 91 -6.36 -1.26 12.86
N PRO A 92 -7.56 -1.82 12.79
CA PRO A 92 -8.77 -1.01 12.76
C PRO A 92 -8.85 -0.13 14.02
N ASP A 93 -9.48 1.04 13.89
CA ASP A 93 -9.78 1.87 15.05
C ASP A 93 -10.61 1.06 16.04
N ARG A 94 -10.23 1.14 17.32
CA ARG A 94 -10.88 0.39 18.41
C ARG A 94 -11.41 1.36 19.43
N ALA A 95 -12.64 1.11 19.87
CA ALA A 95 -13.27 1.84 20.96
C ALA A 95 -13.38 0.91 22.17
N ARG A 96 -12.90 1.39 23.32
CA ARG A 96 -13.14 0.76 24.61
C ARG A 96 -14.43 1.36 25.16
N VAL A 97 -15.41 0.50 25.41
CA VAL A 97 -16.69 0.88 25.99
C VAL A 97 -16.72 0.29 27.39
N ASN A 98 -16.92 1.15 28.39
CA ASN A 98 -17.17 0.73 29.77
C ASN A 98 -18.67 0.68 29.96
N ILE A 99 -19.17 -0.46 30.43
CA ILE A 99 -20.58 -0.67 30.73
C ILE A 99 -20.76 -0.40 32.21
N GLU A 100 -21.33 0.76 32.53
CA GLU A 100 -21.69 1.12 33.91
C GLU A 100 -22.99 0.41 34.29
N ASN A 101 -23.00 -0.22 35.47
CA ASN A 101 -24.23 -0.71 36.09
C ASN A 101 -24.92 0.46 36.81
N GLU A 102 -26.24 0.39 37.01
CA GLU A 102 -26.95 1.41 37.79
C GLU A 102 -26.34 1.56 39.20
N PRO A 103 -26.25 2.80 39.72
CA PRO A 103 -25.79 3.00 41.08
C PRO A 103 -26.84 2.41 42.03
N HIS A 104 -26.39 1.61 42.99
CA HIS A 104 -27.15 1.05 44.12
C HIS A 104 -27.74 -0.36 43.94
N VAL A 105 -26.87 -1.38 44.04
CA VAL A 105 -27.21 -2.61 44.77
C VAL A 105 -26.00 -3.00 45.62
N GLU A 106 -26.07 -2.76 46.93
CA GLU A 106 -25.09 -3.27 47.88
C GLU A 106 -25.06 -4.81 47.78
N ASN A 107 -23.90 -5.39 47.47
CA ASN A 107 -23.63 -6.81 47.19
C ASN A 107 -23.75 -7.33 45.73
N GLN A 108 -23.60 -6.48 44.70
CA GLN A 108 -23.33 -7.03 43.36
C GLN A 108 -21.86 -7.44 43.21
N ASN A 109 -21.63 -8.70 42.86
CA ASN A 109 -20.32 -9.24 42.50
C ASN A 109 -19.91 -8.64 41.14
N ILE A 110 -19.13 -7.57 41.15
CA ILE A 110 -18.74 -6.82 39.95
C ILE A 110 -17.73 -7.64 39.15
N ASP A 111 -18.14 -8.09 37.97
CA ASP A 111 -17.28 -8.79 37.02
C ASP A 111 -16.62 -7.77 36.06
N GLU A 112 -15.41 -7.33 36.40
CA GLU A 112 -14.64 -6.35 35.64
C GLU A 112 -14.47 -6.73 34.16
N ILE A 113 -14.43 -8.03 33.84
CA ILE A 113 -14.26 -8.56 32.48
C ILE A 113 -15.53 -8.31 31.65
N LYS A 114 -16.71 -8.43 32.26
CA LYS A 114 -18.00 -8.16 31.59
C LYS A 114 -18.28 -6.67 31.42
N GLN A 115 -17.67 -5.82 32.23
CA GLN A 115 -17.85 -4.36 32.16
C GLN A 115 -16.99 -3.69 31.08
N HIS A 116 -16.07 -4.41 30.45
CA HIS A 116 -15.17 -3.85 29.44
C HIS A 116 -15.39 -4.49 28.07
N LEU A 117 -15.89 -3.70 27.12
CA LEU A 117 -16.04 -4.12 25.73
C LEU A 117 -15.02 -3.42 24.84
N ASN A 118 -14.10 -4.21 24.26
CA ASN A 118 -13.14 -3.72 23.27
C ASN A 118 -13.71 -3.94 21.86
N THR A 119 -14.34 -2.91 21.29
CA THR A 119 -14.99 -2.97 19.98
C THR A 119 -14.08 -2.48 18.86
N ARG A 120 -14.32 -2.98 17.65
CA ARG A 120 -13.64 -2.56 16.42
C ARG A 120 -14.60 -1.71 15.59
N TYR A 121 -14.16 -0.55 15.13
CA TYR A 121 -14.87 0.20 14.10
C TYR A 121 -14.83 -0.54 12.75
N VAL A 122 -15.99 -0.68 12.12
CA VAL A 122 -16.16 -1.26 10.79
C VAL A 122 -16.95 -0.25 9.97
N CYS A 123 -16.34 0.30 8.92
CA CYS A 123 -17.02 1.27 8.05
C CYS A 123 -18.15 0.59 7.26
N ALA A 124 -19.13 1.37 6.80
CA ALA A 124 -20.29 0.85 6.08
C ALA A 124 -19.93 -0.02 4.86
N PRO A 125 -18.96 0.37 3.98
CA PRO A 125 -18.54 -0.49 2.88
C PRO A 125 -17.96 -1.82 3.35
N GLN A 126 -17.08 -1.82 4.37
CA GLN A 126 -16.50 -3.04 4.91
C GLN A 126 -17.57 -3.96 5.51
N ARG A 127 -18.58 -3.38 6.18
CA ARG A 127 -19.70 -4.15 6.73
C ARG A 127 -20.54 -4.78 5.63
N MET A 128 -20.80 -4.06 4.55
CA MET A 128 -21.55 -4.56 3.40
C MET A 128 -20.83 -5.74 2.73
N HIS A 129 -19.51 -5.65 2.53
CA HIS A 129 -18.70 -6.75 2.03
C HIS A 129 -18.79 -8.00 2.92
N ARG A 130 -18.81 -7.83 4.25
CA ARG A 130 -18.99 -8.95 5.19
C ARG A 130 -20.38 -9.56 5.12
N ILE A 131 -21.43 -8.74 5.03
CA ILE A 131 -22.83 -9.19 4.92
C ILE A 131 -23.01 -10.02 3.64
N PHE A 132 -22.43 -9.58 2.53
CA PHE A 132 -22.50 -10.30 1.26
C PHE A 132 -21.47 -11.43 1.10
N GLY A 133 -20.60 -11.65 2.09
CA GLY A 133 -19.60 -12.73 2.05
C GLY A 133 -18.46 -12.53 1.04
N TYR A 134 -18.21 -11.29 0.60
CA TYR A 134 -17.11 -11.01 -0.33
C TYR A 134 -15.75 -11.13 0.35
N THR A 135 -14.79 -11.75 -0.35
CA THR A 135 -13.38 -11.80 0.06
C THR A 135 -12.82 -10.38 0.12
N MET A 136 -12.44 -9.92 1.33
CA MET A 136 -11.97 -8.55 1.55
C MET A 136 -10.49 -8.36 1.25
N GLN A 137 -9.70 -9.41 1.39
CA GLN A 137 -8.26 -9.38 1.16
C GLN A 137 -7.87 -10.72 0.55
N ASP A 138 -7.05 -10.65 -0.47
CA ASP A 138 -6.37 -11.81 -1.03
C ASP A 138 -4.87 -11.48 -1.07
N LYS A 139 -4.06 -12.46 -0.70
CA LYS A 139 -2.60 -12.35 -0.73
C LYS A 139 -2.12 -13.45 -1.64
N SER A 140 -1.65 -13.08 -2.82
CA SER A 140 -1.09 -14.03 -3.78
C SER A 140 0.16 -14.74 -3.24
N HIS A 141 0.86 -14.14 -2.27
CA HIS A 141 2.10 -14.69 -1.71
C HIS A 141 2.19 -14.50 -0.20
N THR A 142 2.76 -15.48 0.48
CA THR A 142 3.10 -15.41 1.89
C THR A 142 4.33 -14.52 2.09
N LEU A 143 4.23 -13.54 2.99
CA LEU A 143 5.35 -12.69 3.37
C LEU A 143 6.11 -13.33 4.53
N TYR A 144 7.41 -13.59 4.33
CA TYR A 144 8.31 -14.04 5.38
C TYR A 144 9.17 -12.88 5.89
N ARG A 145 9.24 -12.72 7.20
CA ARG A 145 10.15 -11.75 7.83
C ARG A 145 11.56 -12.35 7.85
N LEU A 146 12.50 -11.66 7.21
CA LEU A 146 13.92 -12.04 7.27
C LEU A 146 14.46 -11.74 8.67
N ALA A 147 15.15 -12.70 9.26
CA ALA A 147 15.88 -12.53 10.50
C ALA A 147 17.19 -11.79 10.19
N VAL A 148 17.17 -10.46 10.30
CA VAL A 148 18.35 -9.63 9.99
C VAL A 148 19.36 -9.71 11.12
N HIS A 149 20.60 -10.05 10.78
CA HIS A 149 21.73 -10.14 11.69
C HIS A 149 23.01 -9.70 10.98
N LEU A 150 24.05 -9.41 11.75
CA LEU A 150 25.40 -9.14 11.23
C LEU A 150 26.07 -10.44 10.75
N PRO A 151 27.15 -10.36 9.95
CA PRO A 151 27.94 -11.52 9.56
C PRO A 151 28.37 -12.33 10.78
N GLU A 152 28.23 -13.66 10.72
CA GLU A 152 28.54 -14.62 11.80
C GLU A 152 27.77 -14.44 13.13
N LEU A 153 26.86 -13.47 13.23
CA LEU A 153 26.04 -13.20 14.42
C LEU A 153 24.62 -13.73 14.27
N GLN A 154 24.49 -14.88 13.61
CA GLN A 154 23.21 -15.55 13.41
C GLN A 154 22.72 -16.23 14.69
N THR A 155 21.46 -15.99 15.05
CA THR A 155 20.81 -16.67 16.17
C THR A 155 20.53 -18.13 15.79
N VAL A 156 21.11 -19.06 16.54
CA VAL A 156 20.86 -20.50 16.39
C VAL A 156 20.10 -21.00 17.61
N HIS A 157 18.98 -21.68 17.37
CA HIS A 157 18.23 -22.37 18.42
C HIS A 157 18.61 -23.84 18.40
N PHE A 158 18.91 -24.38 19.58
CA PHE A 158 19.21 -25.81 19.77
C PHE A 158 18.10 -26.46 20.57
N VAL A 159 17.75 -27.69 20.19
CA VAL A 159 16.95 -28.56 21.04
C VAL A 159 17.90 -29.24 22.03
N GLN A 160 17.57 -29.15 23.33
CA GLN A 160 18.37 -29.75 24.40
C GLN A 160 18.65 -31.23 24.11
N GLY A 161 19.93 -31.62 24.13
CA GLY A 161 20.38 -32.99 23.84
C GLY A 161 20.67 -33.32 22.36
N ARG A 162 20.48 -32.39 21.41
CA ARG A 162 20.83 -32.58 19.99
C ARG A 162 21.87 -31.58 19.45
N GLU A 163 22.55 -30.87 20.34
CA GLU A 163 23.47 -29.78 20.02
C GLU A 163 24.54 -30.16 18.99
N GLN A 164 25.20 -31.31 19.16
CA GLN A 164 26.26 -31.78 18.26
C GLN A 164 25.78 -32.14 16.85
N GLN A 165 24.56 -32.68 16.72
CA GLN A 165 23.96 -33.01 15.42
C GLN A 165 23.48 -31.75 14.68
N GLU A 166 22.97 -30.77 15.41
CA GLU A 166 22.47 -29.53 14.82
C GLU A 166 23.58 -28.55 14.44
N GLN A 167 24.74 -28.58 15.12
CA GLN A 167 25.91 -27.77 14.79
C GLN A 167 26.56 -28.17 13.45
N ALA A 168 26.45 -29.45 13.06
CA ALA A 168 26.99 -29.96 11.80
C ALA A 168 26.10 -29.65 10.58
N GLN A 169 24.83 -29.32 10.80
CA GLN A 169 23.91 -28.96 9.72
C GLN A 169 24.08 -27.48 9.38
N ARG A 170 24.42 -27.17 8.13
CA ARG A 170 24.36 -25.80 7.60
C ARG A 170 22.90 -25.33 7.59
N ARG A 171 22.43 -24.75 8.69
CA ARG A 171 21.12 -24.09 8.74
C ARG A 171 21.27 -22.70 8.14
N PHE A 172 20.68 -22.50 6.96
CA PHE A 172 20.46 -21.15 6.47
C PHE A 172 19.47 -20.44 7.40
N THR A 173 19.78 -19.21 7.79
CA THR A 173 18.76 -18.30 8.31
C THR A 173 17.89 -17.84 7.14
N THR A 174 16.71 -17.28 7.42
CA THR A 174 15.87 -16.71 6.35
C THR A 174 16.63 -15.64 5.55
N LEU A 175 17.50 -14.86 6.19
CA LEU A 175 18.35 -13.88 5.52
C LEU A 175 19.44 -14.54 4.64
N THR A 176 20.20 -15.51 5.17
CA THR A 176 21.29 -16.13 4.40
C THR A 176 20.76 -16.99 3.25
N ALA A 177 19.62 -17.65 3.44
CA ALA A 177 18.88 -18.33 2.37
C ALA A 177 18.46 -17.34 1.26
N PHE A 178 17.93 -16.17 1.63
CA PHE A 178 17.53 -15.15 0.68
C PHE A 178 18.73 -14.58 -0.11
N LEU A 179 19.85 -14.30 0.56
CA LEU A 179 21.07 -13.84 -0.11
C LEU A 179 21.65 -14.89 -1.06
N GLU A 180 21.65 -16.15 -0.65
CA GLU A 180 22.08 -17.27 -1.50
C GLU A 180 21.15 -17.46 -2.70
N LEU A 181 19.82 -17.35 -2.51
CA LEU A 181 18.85 -17.38 -3.60
C LEU A 181 19.09 -16.24 -4.59
N ASN A 182 19.30 -15.01 -4.11
CA ASN A 182 19.60 -13.87 -4.97
C ASN A 182 20.90 -14.06 -5.75
N ARG A 183 21.93 -14.65 -5.12
CA ARG A 183 23.19 -14.99 -5.82
C ARG A 183 22.93 -15.97 -6.96
N ARG A 184 22.13 -17.01 -6.74
CA ARG A 184 21.74 -17.99 -7.79
C ARG A 184 20.90 -17.34 -8.88
N CYS A 185 19.94 -16.49 -8.52
CA CYS A 185 19.12 -15.77 -9.49
C CYS A 185 19.95 -14.77 -10.30
N ALA A 186 20.93 -14.09 -9.71
CA ALA A 186 21.83 -13.20 -10.44
C ALA A 186 22.57 -13.93 -11.57
N GLN A 187 22.99 -15.19 -11.34
CA GLN A 187 23.59 -16.04 -12.38
C GLN A 187 22.61 -16.39 -13.50
N ILE A 188 21.30 -16.41 -13.25
CA ILE A 188 20.26 -16.59 -14.28
C ILE A 188 20.12 -15.30 -15.12
N PHE A 189 20.19 -14.13 -14.49
CA PHE A 189 20.11 -12.85 -15.18
C PHE A 189 21.37 -12.52 -16.00
N GLU A 190 22.56 -12.95 -15.56
CA GLU A 190 23.81 -12.81 -16.31
C GLU A 190 23.89 -13.71 -17.56
N ASN A 191 23.23 -14.87 -17.54
CA ASN A 191 23.18 -15.81 -18.67
C ASN A 191 22.07 -15.49 -19.70
N GLY A 192 21.42 -14.33 -19.58
CA GLY A 192 20.37 -13.86 -20.48
C GLY A 192 18.98 -14.32 -20.07
N LEU A 193 18.07 -13.36 -19.86
CA LEU A 193 16.63 -13.61 -19.75
C LEU A 193 16.10 -14.16 -21.09
N PRO A 194 15.19 -15.15 -21.09
CA PRO A 194 14.38 -15.43 -22.27
C PRO A 194 13.67 -14.14 -22.69
N SER A 195 13.71 -13.81 -23.99
CA SER A 195 13.21 -12.55 -24.55
C SER A 195 11.73 -12.24 -24.21
N ASP A 196 10.96 -13.26 -23.83
CA ASP A 196 9.56 -13.14 -23.41
C ASP A 196 9.34 -12.57 -21.99
N PHE A 197 10.38 -12.49 -21.15
CA PHE A 197 10.25 -12.00 -19.76
C PHE A 197 10.68 -10.55 -19.55
N THR A 198 11.32 -9.92 -20.55
CA THR A 198 11.76 -8.53 -20.47
C THR A 198 10.66 -7.57 -20.94
N VAL A 199 9.59 -7.44 -20.15
CA VAL A 199 8.69 -6.30 -20.32
C VAL A 199 9.05 -5.26 -19.26
N ASP A 200 9.73 -4.20 -19.69
CA ASP A 200 9.99 -3.06 -18.81
C ASP A 200 8.64 -2.40 -18.48
N VAL A 201 8.19 -2.59 -17.25
CA VAL A 201 6.89 -2.09 -16.75
C VAL A 201 6.76 -0.56 -16.88
N ARG A 202 7.88 0.18 -17.03
CA ARG A 202 7.89 1.63 -17.27
C ARG A 202 7.49 2.01 -18.70
N ASN A 203 7.55 1.05 -19.63
CA ASN A 203 7.20 1.23 -21.04
C ASN A 203 5.79 0.68 -21.38
N ILE A 204 5.08 0.12 -20.40
CA ILE A 204 3.73 -0.42 -20.56
C ILE A 204 2.71 0.64 -20.12
N TYR A 205 1.69 0.90 -20.95
CA TYR A 205 0.59 1.75 -20.50
C TYR A 205 -0.28 1.01 -19.46
N TYR A 206 -0.87 1.73 -18.51
CA TYR A 206 -1.62 1.11 -17.40
C TYR A 206 -2.72 0.11 -17.87
N PHE A 207 -3.32 0.33 -19.04
CA PHE A 207 -4.33 -0.58 -19.61
C PHE A 207 -3.74 -1.86 -20.22
N GLU A 208 -2.46 -1.86 -20.60
CA GLU A 208 -1.72 -3.00 -21.17
C GLU A 208 -1.14 -3.91 -20.08
N CYS A 209 -0.97 -3.38 -18.86
CA CYS A 209 -0.44 -4.13 -17.71
C CYS A 209 -1.32 -5.35 -17.33
N ARG A 210 -2.60 -5.31 -17.70
CA ARG A 210 -3.55 -6.43 -17.54
C ARG A 210 -3.20 -7.64 -18.41
N SER A 211 -2.51 -7.44 -19.53
CA SER A 211 -2.15 -8.50 -20.47
C SER A 211 -0.86 -9.23 -20.09
N PHE A 212 -0.01 -8.62 -19.26
CA PHE A 212 1.28 -9.18 -18.84
C PHE A 212 1.24 -9.84 -17.46
N LEU A 213 0.21 -9.54 -16.66
CA LEU A 213 -0.08 -10.21 -15.40
C LEU A 213 -1.01 -11.40 -15.67
N HIS A 214 -0.44 -12.52 -16.11
CA HIS A 214 -1.15 -13.80 -15.99
C HIS A 214 -1.24 -14.14 -14.50
N LEU A 215 -2.39 -13.82 -13.89
CA LEU A 215 -2.77 -14.38 -12.60
C LEU A 215 -2.90 -15.90 -12.81
N ILE A 216 -1.89 -16.65 -12.37
CA ILE A 216 -1.98 -18.10 -12.28
C ILE A 216 -3.08 -18.37 -11.25
N PRO A 217 -4.20 -19.02 -11.62
CA PRO A 217 -5.21 -19.41 -10.65
C PRO A 217 -4.52 -20.26 -9.59
N ALA A 218 -4.79 -19.99 -8.31
CA ALA A 218 -4.42 -20.90 -7.25
C ALA A 218 -5.11 -22.24 -7.57
N THR A 219 -4.34 -23.22 -8.03
CA THR A 219 -4.81 -24.60 -8.06
C THR A 219 -4.96 -25.00 -6.61
N ASP A 220 -6.19 -25.24 -6.18
CA ASP A 220 -6.46 -25.92 -4.92
C ASP A 220 -5.73 -27.27 -4.99
N GLY A 221 -4.59 -27.34 -4.32
CA GLY A 221 -3.86 -28.57 -4.04
C GLY A 221 -4.52 -29.30 -2.86
N PRO A 222 -4.29 -30.62 -2.77
CA PRO A 222 -5.24 -31.65 -2.35
C PRO A 222 -5.87 -31.48 -0.97
#